data_AF-A0A2W7M1W0-F1
#
_entry.id   AF-A0A2W7M1W0-F1
#
_cell.length_a   1.000
_cell.length_b   1.000
_cell.length_c   1.000
_cell.angle_alpha   90.00
_cell.angle_beta   90.00
_cell.angle_gamma   90.00
#
_symmetry.space_group_name_H-M   'P 1'
#
loop_
_entity.id
_entity.type
_entity.pdbx_description
1 polymer ?
#
loop_
_entity_poly.entity_id
_entity_poly.type
_entity_poly.pdbx_seq_one_letter_code
_entity_poly.pdbx_strand_id
1 'polypeptide(L)'
;MSWSLMTLRWPTEATRWMGQLDAAKTLAGNELASTIQRLSGLQGLASTNPGPVGAAAKGAIAAGRQALAEQLGEVPRCLVVTPFQSGIGQGRGYQRFLSAPNLLQQLANKLTDATDDGSPQGEQHALCLLFLGTRHDQLAAGLGRFNALMPIPELVRAQRRAEHLTRLETEKWQIPQATALPRWEALPLERCTVLKAAQQSIAGQIAVLESYAADSSPMSDLAGLAARKANQQQVRDQRLADLRQLLEGGQADSLVRARLLGPGNNTQLRRMLLEGDAPGHEWVMSAGVILVGSAKGLSFVREMVGL
;
A
#
# COMPACT_ATOMS: atom_id res chain seq x y z
N MET A 1 -11.02 16.79 20.98
CA MET A 1 -10.58 16.88 19.57
C MET A 1 -11.57 16.11 18.71
N SER A 2 -12.02 16.69 17.60
CA SER A 2 -13.10 16.19 16.72
C SER A 2 -12.60 15.18 15.67
N TRP A 3 -13.51 14.40 15.12
CA TRP A 3 -13.27 13.56 13.94
C TRP A 3 -13.10 14.42 12.69
N SER A 4 -12.07 14.17 11.88
CA SER A 4 -11.86 14.85 10.60
C SER A 4 -12.33 13.98 9.44
N LEU A 5 -12.72 14.61 8.33
CA LEU A 5 -12.95 13.90 7.07
C LEU A 5 -11.60 13.44 6.50
N MET A 6 -11.54 12.20 6.03
CA MET A 6 -10.34 11.67 5.40
C MET A 6 -10.11 12.39 4.07
N THR A 7 -8.91 12.93 3.89
CA THR A 7 -8.50 13.54 2.64
C THR A 7 -7.20 12.89 2.20
N LEU A 8 -7.28 11.99 1.22
CA LEU A 8 -6.11 11.24 0.77
C LEU A 8 -5.12 12.18 0.09
N ARG A 9 -3.90 12.27 0.63
CA ARG A 9 -2.84 13.15 0.11
C ARG A 9 -1.48 12.47 0.15
N TRP A 10 -0.55 12.96 -0.65
CA TRP A 10 0.84 12.52 -0.55
C TRP A 10 1.45 13.01 0.79
N PRO A 11 2.12 12.14 1.57
CA PRO A 11 2.68 12.52 2.85
C PRO A 11 4.00 13.29 2.67
N THR A 12 3.89 14.61 2.52
CA THR A 12 5.00 15.50 2.15
C THR A 12 6.04 15.68 3.25
N GLU A 13 5.65 15.68 4.53
CA GLU A 13 6.60 15.85 5.63
C GLU A 13 7.33 14.54 5.89
N ALA A 14 6.61 13.42 5.92
CA ALA A 14 7.22 12.10 5.98
C ALA A 14 8.17 11.90 4.81
N THR A 15 7.80 12.25 3.58
CA THR A 15 8.68 12.02 2.42
C THR A 15 9.69 13.14 2.14
N ARG A 16 9.87 14.12 3.04
CA ARG A 16 10.77 15.28 2.83
C ARG A 16 12.20 14.89 2.50
N TRP A 17 12.71 13.81 3.09
CA TRP A 17 14.06 13.28 2.83
C TRP A 17 14.27 12.86 1.37
N MET A 18 13.20 12.55 0.61
CA MET A 18 13.32 12.22 -0.80
C MET A 18 13.88 13.38 -1.63
N GLY A 19 13.58 14.63 -1.24
CA GLY A 19 14.17 15.81 -1.89
C GLY A 19 15.69 15.88 -1.75
N GLN A 20 16.24 15.29 -0.68
CA GLN A 20 17.70 15.20 -0.49
C GLN A 20 18.35 14.17 -1.42
N LEU A 21 17.55 13.22 -1.95
CA LEU A 21 18.01 12.25 -2.94
C LEU A 21 17.97 12.78 -4.38
N ASP A 22 17.15 13.80 -4.67
CA ASP A 22 16.96 14.29 -6.04
C ASP A 22 18.26 14.86 -6.63
N ALA A 23 19.10 15.51 -5.82
CA ALA A 23 20.43 15.96 -6.24
C ALA A 23 21.34 14.77 -6.61
N ALA A 24 21.35 13.71 -5.80
CA ALA A 24 22.13 12.50 -6.08
C ALA A 24 21.59 11.72 -7.29
N LYS A 25 20.27 11.68 -7.48
CA LYS A 25 19.62 11.08 -8.66
C LYS A 25 19.98 11.82 -9.95
N THR A 26 19.95 13.15 -9.92
CA THR A 26 20.32 13.99 -11.06
C THR A 26 21.77 13.78 -11.45
N LEU A 27 22.68 13.76 -10.47
CA LEU A 27 24.10 13.44 -10.69
C LEU A 27 24.30 12.04 -11.28
N ALA A 28 23.56 11.04 -10.77
CA ALA A 28 23.64 9.67 -11.29
C ALA A 28 23.08 9.54 -12.72
N GLY A 29 21.99 10.24 -13.04
CA GLY A 29 21.44 10.29 -14.39
C GLY A 29 22.40 10.94 -15.39
N ASN A 30 22.99 12.08 -15.00
CA ASN A 30 23.99 12.78 -15.81
C ASN A 30 25.23 11.92 -16.05
N GLU A 31 25.74 11.23 -15.03
CA GLU A 31 26.86 10.31 -15.20
C GLU A 31 26.51 9.07 -16.04
N LEU A 32 25.28 8.56 -15.98
CA LEU A 32 24.86 7.47 -16.86
C LEU A 32 24.86 7.92 -18.32
N ALA A 33 24.35 9.11 -18.61
CA ALA A 33 24.40 9.71 -19.94
C ALA A 33 25.85 9.94 -20.41
N SER A 34 26.71 10.49 -19.55
CA SER A 34 28.13 10.70 -19.87
C SER A 34 28.87 9.38 -20.07
N THR A 35 28.51 8.33 -19.32
CA THR A 35 29.10 7.00 -19.45
C THR A 35 28.71 6.32 -20.76
N ILE A 36 27.46 6.48 -21.22
CA ILE A 36 27.03 6.02 -22.55
C ILE A 36 27.87 6.70 -23.65
N GLN A 37 28.09 8.02 -23.54
CA GLN A 37 28.93 8.74 -24.50
C GLN A 37 30.40 8.30 -24.45
N ARG A 38 30.99 8.14 -23.25
CA ARG A 38 32.36 7.63 -23.10
C ARG A 38 32.52 6.22 -23.66
N LEU A 39 31.58 5.31 -23.37
CA LEU A 39 31.60 3.94 -23.92
C LEU A 39 31.52 3.96 -25.44
N SER A 40 30.72 4.84 -26.03
CA SER A 40 30.64 4.99 -27.49
C SER A 40 31.94 5.54 -28.11
N GLY A 41 32.63 6.45 -27.41
CA GLY A 41 33.90 7.03 -27.88
C GLY A 41 35.14 6.17 -27.63
N LEU A 42 35.06 5.17 -26.75
CA LEU A 42 36.15 4.24 -26.40
C LEU A 42 36.18 2.97 -27.28
N GLN A 43 35.39 2.94 -28.36
CA GLN A 43 35.40 1.86 -29.34
C GLN A 43 36.83 1.70 -29.91
N GLY A 44 37.57 0.71 -29.41
CA GLY A 44 38.93 0.37 -29.86
C GLY A 44 40.12 0.68 -28.93
N LEU A 45 39.95 1.18 -27.68
CA LEU A 45 41.07 1.72 -26.86
C LEU A 45 41.12 1.32 -25.35
N ALA A 46 40.31 0.40 -24.85
CA ALA A 46 39.88 0.42 -23.44
C ALA A 46 40.92 0.10 -22.31
N SER A 47 40.91 0.95 -21.26
CA SER A 47 40.95 0.55 -19.84
C SER A 47 39.77 1.21 -19.09
N THR A 48 39.20 0.51 -18.10
CA THR A 48 38.00 0.98 -17.37
C THR A 48 38.38 1.57 -16.01
N ASN A 49 38.00 2.83 -15.76
CA ASN A 49 38.15 3.47 -14.45
C ASN A 49 36.75 3.75 -13.85
N PRO A 50 36.48 3.44 -12.57
CA PRO A 50 35.19 3.71 -11.94
C PRO A 50 34.85 5.21 -11.91
N GLY A 51 33.58 5.57 -12.19
CA GLY A 51 33.11 6.95 -12.18
C GLY A 51 32.96 7.56 -10.77
N PRO A 52 33.03 8.90 -10.64
CA PRO A 52 33.10 9.60 -9.33
C PRO A 52 31.79 9.58 -8.53
N VAL A 53 30.64 9.33 -9.17
CA VAL A 53 29.32 9.38 -8.50
C VAL A 53 29.14 8.32 -7.44
N GLY A 54 29.79 7.15 -7.55
CA GLY A 54 29.69 6.11 -6.52
C GLY A 54 30.14 6.60 -5.14
N ALA A 55 31.20 7.41 -5.10
CA ALA A 55 31.69 8.01 -3.86
C ALA A 55 30.77 9.13 -3.36
N ALA A 56 30.32 10.03 -4.26
CA ALA A 56 29.44 11.15 -3.92
C ALA A 56 28.03 10.71 -3.46
N ALA A 57 27.49 9.63 -4.04
CA ALA A 57 26.15 9.13 -3.70
C ALA A 57 26.11 8.28 -2.43
N LYS A 58 27.25 7.80 -1.92
CA LYS A 58 27.31 6.87 -0.78
C LYS A 58 26.65 7.44 0.48
N GLY A 59 26.88 8.73 0.77
CA GLY A 59 26.25 9.43 1.90
C GLY A 59 24.74 9.56 1.74
N ALA A 60 24.27 9.98 0.55
CA ALA A 60 22.85 10.09 0.25
C ALA A 60 22.12 8.73 0.30
N ILE A 61 22.75 7.65 -0.20
CA ILE A 61 22.20 6.29 -0.13
C ILE A 61 22.08 5.82 1.33
N ALA A 62 23.10 6.05 2.15
CA ALA A 62 23.08 5.68 3.57
C ALA A 62 21.98 6.46 4.31
N ALA A 63 21.91 7.78 4.12
CA ALA A 63 20.87 8.63 4.70
C ALA A 63 19.46 8.23 4.24
N GLY A 64 19.27 7.96 2.95
CA GLY A 64 17.97 7.52 2.41
C GLY A 64 17.53 6.16 2.94
N ARG A 65 18.46 5.20 3.09
CA ARG A 65 18.15 3.89 3.70
C ARG A 65 17.80 4.03 5.17
N GLN A 66 18.53 4.85 5.91
CA GLN A 66 18.25 5.11 7.32
C GLN A 66 16.89 5.80 7.48
N ALA A 67 16.58 6.83 6.68
CA ALA A 67 15.28 7.50 6.70
C ALA A 67 14.13 6.55 6.35
N LEU A 68 14.29 5.68 5.34
CA LEU A 68 13.32 4.63 5.02
C LEU A 68 13.11 3.67 6.20
N ALA A 69 14.19 3.23 6.84
CA ALA A 69 14.11 2.34 7.99
C ALA A 69 13.47 3.03 9.21
N GLU A 70 13.75 4.31 9.45
CA GLU A 70 13.16 5.07 10.55
C GLU A 70 11.66 5.35 10.34
N GLN A 71 11.23 5.57 9.10
CA GLN A 71 9.83 5.90 8.79
C GLN A 71 8.93 4.69 8.55
N LEU A 72 9.46 3.62 7.94
CA LEU A 72 8.70 2.43 7.59
C LEU A 72 9.10 1.20 8.41
N GLY A 73 10.17 1.28 9.21
CA GLY A 73 10.64 0.15 10.03
C GLY A 73 9.89 -0.02 11.34
N GLU A 74 9.25 1.04 11.85
CA GLU A 74 8.34 0.93 13.01
C GLU A 74 6.96 0.46 12.54
N VAL A 75 6.77 -0.85 12.49
CA VAL A 75 5.50 -1.46 12.06
C VAL A 75 4.41 -1.21 13.11
N PRO A 76 3.36 -0.43 12.82
CA PRO A 76 2.27 -0.22 13.76
C PRO A 76 1.47 -1.51 13.94
N ARG A 77 0.93 -1.71 15.15
CA ARG A 77 -0.05 -2.77 15.41
C ARG A 77 -1.37 -2.36 14.77
N CYS A 78 -1.98 -3.26 13.99
CA CYS A 78 -3.20 -3.00 13.25
C CYS A 78 -4.34 -3.84 13.82
N LEU A 79 -5.40 -3.17 14.25
CA LEU A 79 -6.65 -3.77 14.70
C LEU A 79 -7.76 -3.39 13.72
N VAL A 80 -8.46 -4.37 13.18
CA VAL A 80 -9.55 -4.14 12.22
C VAL A 80 -10.84 -4.75 12.76
N VAL A 81 -11.91 -3.96 12.73
CA VAL A 81 -13.25 -4.38 13.14
C VAL A 81 -14.22 -4.17 11.99
N THR A 82 -14.95 -5.22 11.62
CA THR A 82 -15.87 -5.24 10.49
C THR A 82 -17.16 -5.96 10.88
N PRO A 83 -18.30 -5.64 10.25
CA PRO A 83 -19.57 -6.29 10.56
C PRO A 83 -19.58 -7.78 10.20
N PHE A 84 -18.65 -8.24 9.36
CA PHE A 84 -18.63 -9.59 8.84
C PHE A 84 -17.78 -10.57 9.67
N GLN A 85 -17.09 -10.07 10.70
CA GLN A 85 -16.37 -10.92 11.66
C GLN A 85 -17.34 -11.62 12.61
N SER A 86 -17.00 -12.84 13.00
CA SER A 86 -17.81 -13.65 13.91
C SER A 86 -17.99 -12.95 15.26
N GLY A 87 -19.22 -12.87 15.74
CA GLY A 87 -19.55 -12.26 17.04
C GLY A 87 -19.55 -10.73 17.08
N ILE A 88 -19.20 -10.05 15.98
CA ILE A 88 -19.12 -8.57 15.95
C ILE A 88 -20.39 -7.95 15.37
N GLY A 89 -20.77 -8.36 14.15
CA GLY A 89 -21.94 -7.81 13.48
C GLY A 89 -23.27 -8.35 14.02
N GLN A 90 -24.24 -7.46 14.11
CA GLN A 90 -25.63 -7.76 14.46
C GLN A 90 -26.43 -8.14 13.20
N GLY A 91 -27.44 -9.00 13.33
CA GLY A 91 -28.26 -9.44 12.21
C GLY A 91 -28.36 -10.96 12.09
N ARG A 92 -28.99 -11.44 11.01
CA ARG A 92 -29.25 -12.87 10.78
C ARG A 92 -28.57 -13.33 9.49
N GLY A 93 -28.01 -14.54 9.54
CA GLY A 93 -27.34 -15.15 8.39
C GLY A 93 -26.22 -14.27 7.82
N TYR A 94 -26.32 -13.99 6.52
CA TYR A 94 -25.33 -13.26 5.75
C TYR A 94 -25.47 -11.73 5.80
N GLN A 95 -26.61 -11.21 6.24
CA GLN A 95 -26.85 -9.78 6.40
C GLN A 95 -26.45 -9.37 7.82
N ARG A 96 -25.25 -8.79 7.93
CA ARG A 96 -24.66 -8.32 9.18
C ARG A 96 -24.44 -6.82 9.13
N PHE A 97 -24.74 -6.15 10.24
CA PHE A 97 -24.69 -4.71 10.39
C PHE A 97 -23.89 -4.35 11.64
N LEU A 98 -23.24 -3.20 11.62
CA LEU A 98 -22.50 -2.69 12.76
C LEU A 98 -22.60 -1.17 12.71
N SER A 99 -23.34 -0.57 13.64
CA SER A 99 -23.48 0.88 13.70
C SER A 99 -22.19 1.54 14.15
N ALA A 100 -21.96 2.80 13.78
CA ALA A 100 -20.73 3.51 14.14
C ALA A 100 -20.45 3.57 15.67
N PRO A 101 -21.45 3.80 16.56
CA PRO A 101 -21.21 3.73 18.00
C PRO A 101 -20.81 2.33 18.48
N ASN A 102 -21.42 1.27 17.91
CA ASN A 102 -21.09 -0.11 18.27
C ASN A 102 -19.70 -0.49 17.77
N LEU A 103 -19.31 -0.03 16.59
CA LEU A 103 -17.95 -0.18 16.05
C LEU A 103 -16.92 0.45 17.00
N LEU A 104 -17.16 1.69 17.44
CA LEU A 104 -16.27 2.37 18.38
C LEU A 104 -16.17 1.62 19.71
N GLN A 105 -17.28 1.10 20.22
CA GLN A 105 -17.26 0.30 21.44
C GLN A 105 -16.46 -1.00 21.27
N GLN A 106 -16.59 -1.68 20.13
CA GLN A 106 -15.82 -2.91 19.83
C GLN A 106 -14.32 -2.63 19.73
N LEU A 107 -13.94 -1.55 19.04
CA LEU A 107 -12.55 -1.09 18.96
C LEU A 107 -12.00 -0.71 20.34
N ALA A 108 -12.77 0.05 21.12
CA ALA A 108 -12.43 0.46 22.48
C ALA A 108 -12.23 -0.74 23.42
N ASN A 109 -13.10 -1.75 23.33
CA ASN A 109 -12.98 -2.96 24.14
C ASN A 109 -11.72 -3.76 23.76
N LYS A 110 -11.41 -3.84 22.47
CA LYS A 110 -10.23 -4.55 21.99
C LYS A 110 -8.90 -3.89 22.36
N LEU A 111 -8.85 -2.56 22.48
CA LEU A 111 -7.65 -1.88 23.00
C LEU A 111 -7.27 -2.36 24.41
N THR A 112 -8.25 -2.70 25.25
CA THR A 112 -8.04 -3.15 26.64
C THR A 112 -8.18 -4.66 26.81
N ASP A 113 -8.15 -5.43 25.72
CA ASP A 113 -8.25 -6.88 25.79
C ASP A 113 -6.96 -7.48 26.34
N ALA A 114 -6.99 -7.83 27.63
CA ALA A 114 -5.85 -8.41 28.34
C ALA A 114 -5.55 -9.86 27.92
N THR A 115 -6.39 -10.48 27.08
CA THR A 115 -6.18 -11.86 26.59
C THR A 115 -5.40 -11.93 25.28
N ASP A 116 -5.09 -10.78 24.67
CA ASP A 116 -4.36 -10.69 23.41
C ASP A 116 -2.88 -10.34 23.65
N ASP A 117 -1.99 -11.33 23.46
CA ASP A 117 -0.54 -11.15 23.53
C ASP A 117 0.01 -10.15 22.50
N GLY A 118 -0.77 -9.83 21.45
CA GLY A 118 -0.45 -8.84 20.44
C GLY A 118 -0.73 -7.40 20.87
N SER A 119 -1.31 -7.18 22.05
CA SER A 119 -1.68 -5.85 22.55
C SER A 119 -0.46 -4.92 22.67
N PRO A 120 -0.51 -3.69 22.14
CA PRO A 120 0.56 -2.72 22.30
C PRO A 120 0.78 -2.39 23.79
N GLN A 121 2.04 -2.15 24.16
CA GLN A 121 2.46 -1.80 25.51
C GLN A 121 3.14 -0.43 25.54
N GLY A 122 3.05 0.26 26.68
CA GLY A 122 3.65 1.58 26.88
C GLY A 122 2.82 2.75 26.37
N GLU A 123 3.45 3.91 26.29
CA GLU A 123 2.84 5.15 25.80
C GLU A 123 2.89 5.19 24.26
N GLN A 124 1.71 5.16 23.63
CA GLN A 124 1.58 5.09 22.19
C GLN A 124 0.60 6.14 21.65
N HIS A 125 0.60 6.30 20.34
CA HIS A 125 -0.40 7.02 19.59
C HIS A 125 -1.28 6.01 18.84
N ALA A 126 -2.53 6.36 18.57
CA ALA A 126 -3.43 5.54 17.78
C ALA A 126 -4.07 6.37 16.67
N LEU A 127 -3.97 5.90 15.43
CA LEU A 127 -4.70 6.45 14.29
C LEU A 127 -5.93 5.59 14.04
N CYS A 128 -7.11 6.15 14.25
CA CYS A 128 -8.39 5.49 14.03
C CYS A 128 -9.02 6.00 12.73
N LEU A 129 -9.46 5.06 11.88
CA LEU A 129 -10.22 5.33 10.67
C LEU A 129 -11.56 4.61 10.76
N LEU A 130 -12.65 5.32 10.47
CA LEU A 130 -13.99 4.78 10.39
C LEU A 130 -14.49 4.89 8.95
N PHE A 131 -14.95 3.77 8.39
CA PHE A 131 -15.65 3.68 7.13
C PHE A 131 -17.14 3.60 7.44
N LEU A 132 -17.89 4.63 7.05
CA LEU A 132 -19.29 4.82 7.40
C LEU A 132 -20.16 4.60 6.16
N GLY A 133 -21.30 3.96 6.36
CA GLY A 133 -22.29 3.75 5.32
C GLY A 133 -23.66 3.49 5.90
N THR A 134 -24.68 3.75 5.10
CA THR A 134 -26.07 3.35 5.36
C THR A 134 -26.43 2.06 4.62
N ARG A 135 -25.60 1.68 3.64
CA ARG A 135 -25.81 0.57 2.71
C ARG A 135 -24.47 -0.12 2.38
N HIS A 136 -24.54 -1.34 1.87
CA HIS A 136 -23.36 -2.15 1.52
C HIS A 136 -22.53 -1.56 0.37
N ASP A 137 -23.18 -0.91 -0.61
CA ASP A 137 -22.53 -0.24 -1.74
C ASP A 137 -21.66 0.94 -1.29
N GLN A 138 -22.18 1.75 -0.36
CA GLN A 138 -21.44 2.87 0.24
C GLN A 138 -20.22 2.37 1.01
N LEU A 139 -20.39 1.32 1.84
CA LEU A 139 -19.28 0.72 2.58
C LEU A 139 -18.22 0.12 1.63
N ALA A 140 -18.65 -0.61 0.61
CA ALA A 140 -17.76 -1.18 -0.41
C ALA A 140 -16.95 -0.10 -1.13
N ALA A 141 -17.60 1.00 -1.54
CA ALA A 141 -16.94 2.11 -2.23
C ALA A 141 -15.92 2.81 -1.31
N GLY A 142 -16.26 3.07 -0.04
CA GLY A 142 -15.35 3.66 0.95
C GLY A 142 -14.12 2.78 1.22
N LEU A 143 -14.35 1.47 1.42
CA LEU A 143 -13.27 0.51 1.59
C LEU A 143 -12.41 0.36 0.34
N GLY A 144 -13.01 0.35 -0.85
CA GLY A 144 -12.30 0.21 -2.13
C GLY A 144 -11.32 1.34 -2.39
N ARG A 145 -11.70 2.60 -2.10
CA ARG A 145 -10.80 3.76 -2.22
C ARG A 145 -9.57 3.62 -1.32
N PHE A 146 -9.76 3.19 -0.08
CA PHE A 146 -8.65 3.00 0.85
C PHE A 146 -7.79 1.78 0.50
N ASN A 147 -8.41 0.64 0.19
CA ASN A 147 -7.72 -0.61 -0.14
C ASN A 147 -6.90 -0.52 -1.44
N ALA A 148 -7.24 0.38 -2.35
CA ALA A 148 -6.43 0.67 -3.54
C ALA A 148 -5.04 1.21 -3.19
N LEU A 149 -4.92 1.92 -2.07
CA LEU A 149 -3.67 2.52 -1.58
C LEU A 149 -3.00 1.64 -0.53
N MET A 150 -3.79 1.15 0.43
CA MET A 150 -3.33 0.36 1.57
C MET A 150 -4.20 -0.88 1.74
N PRO A 151 -3.91 -1.99 1.03
CA PRO A 151 -4.71 -3.20 1.10
C PRO A 151 -4.48 -3.92 2.43
N ILE A 152 -5.34 -3.66 3.42
CA ILE A 152 -5.35 -4.42 4.68
C ILE A 152 -6.23 -5.67 4.46
N PRO A 153 -5.72 -6.90 4.66
CA PRO A 153 -6.43 -8.12 4.28
C PRO A 153 -7.86 -8.22 4.81
N GLU A 154 -8.11 -7.77 6.04
CA GLU A 154 -9.44 -7.76 6.64
C GLU A 154 -10.39 -6.75 6.00
N LEU A 155 -9.89 -5.55 5.67
CA LEU A 155 -10.67 -4.54 4.94
C LEU A 155 -10.94 -4.98 3.50
N VAL A 156 -10.00 -5.66 2.85
CA VAL A 156 -10.18 -6.23 1.49
C VAL A 156 -11.24 -7.33 1.52
N ARG A 157 -11.22 -8.20 2.55
CA ARG A 157 -12.27 -9.21 2.74
C ARG A 157 -13.63 -8.55 2.98
N ALA A 158 -13.70 -7.52 3.82
CA ALA A 158 -14.93 -6.79 4.08
C ALA A 158 -15.46 -6.08 2.84
N GLN A 159 -14.60 -5.45 2.04
CA GLN A 159 -14.96 -4.84 0.77
C GLN A 159 -15.60 -5.86 -0.17
N ARG A 160 -14.90 -6.96 -0.47
CA ARG A 160 -15.41 -8.02 -1.36
C ARG A 160 -16.73 -8.59 -0.85
N ARG A 161 -16.87 -8.71 0.46
CA ARG A 161 -18.11 -9.19 1.09
C ARG A 161 -19.26 -8.21 0.88
N ALA A 162 -19.04 -6.92 1.10
CA ALA A 162 -20.04 -5.87 0.88
C ALA A 162 -20.43 -5.75 -0.61
N GLU A 163 -19.47 -5.85 -1.53
CA GLU A 163 -19.73 -5.90 -2.98
C GLU A 163 -20.59 -7.10 -3.35
N HIS A 164 -20.26 -8.28 -2.82
CA HIS A 164 -21.03 -9.50 -3.08
C HIS A 164 -22.47 -9.39 -2.55
N LEU A 165 -22.68 -8.85 -1.35
CA LEU A 165 -24.03 -8.64 -0.81
C LEU A 165 -24.83 -7.64 -1.63
N THR A 166 -24.20 -6.56 -2.09
CA THR A 166 -24.82 -5.58 -2.99
C THR A 166 -25.26 -6.22 -4.31
N ARG A 167 -24.39 -7.07 -4.87
CA ARG A 167 -24.69 -7.82 -6.08
C ARG A 167 -25.86 -8.79 -5.86
N LEU A 168 -25.85 -9.55 -4.77
CA LEU A 168 -26.93 -10.48 -4.43
C LEU A 168 -28.29 -9.80 -4.30
N GLU A 169 -28.36 -8.61 -3.69
CA GLU A 169 -29.62 -7.85 -3.61
C GLU A 169 -30.14 -7.45 -5.00
N THR A 170 -29.24 -7.17 -5.95
CA THR A 170 -29.60 -6.78 -7.32
C THR A 170 -29.98 -7.99 -8.18
N GLU A 171 -29.24 -9.09 -8.03
CA GLU A 171 -29.40 -10.32 -8.83
C GLU A 171 -30.44 -11.29 -8.26
N LYS A 172 -31.00 -11.04 -7.06
CA LYS A 172 -31.97 -11.94 -6.39
C LYS A 172 -33.16 -12.34 -7.26
N TRP A 173 -33.57 -11.47 -8.18
CA TRP A 173 -34.70 -11.67 -9.08
C TRP A 173 -34.29 -12.17 -10.47
N GLN A 174 -33.00 -12.36 -10.70
CA GLN A 174 -32.48 -12.92 -11.94
C GLN A 174 -32.37 -14.44 -11.77
N ILE A 175 -32.99 -15.19 -12.67
CA ILE A 175 -32.75 -16.63 -12.79
C ILE A 175 -31.66 -16.78 -13.84
N PRO A 176 -30.38 -16.95 -13.45
CA PRO A 176 -29.32 -17.12 -14.44
C PRO A 176 -29.57 -18.44 -15.17
N GLN A 177 -29.47 -18.41 -16.50
CA GLN A 177 -29.39 -19.66 -17.26
C GLN A 177 -28.06 -20.34 -16.94
N ALA A 178 -28.13 -21.46 -16.22
CA ALA A 178 -26.96 -22.24 -15.89
C ALA A 178 -26.45 -22.96 -17.14
N THR A 179 -25.21 -22.68 -17.54
CA THR A 179 -24.49 -23.53 -18.49
C THR A 179 -24.26 -24.90 -17.86
N ALA A 180 -24.32 -25.96 -18.67
CA ALA A 180 -24.02 -27.32 -18.21
C ALA A 180 -22.64 -27.36 -17.52
N LEU A 181 -22.60 -27.92 -16.31
CA LEU A 181 -21.36 -28.19 -15.57
C LEU A 181 -20.86 -29.60 -15.93
N PRO A 182 -19.54 -29.85 -15.96
CA PRO A 182 -18.43 -28.92 -15.65
C PRO A 182 -18.14 -27.92 -16.78
N ARG A 183 -17.58 -26.76 -16.42
CA ARG A 183 -17.20 -25.71 -17.38
C ARG A 183 -15.81 -26.01 -17.96
N TRP A 184 -15.63 -25.68 -19.23
CA TRP A 184 -14.29 -25.50 -19.80
C TRP A 184 -13.68 -24.23 -19.21
N GLU A 185 -12.51 -24.36 -18.59
CA GLU A 185 -11.73 -23.24 -18.10
C GLU A 185 -10.32 -23.29 -18.70
N ALA A 186 -9.72 -22.13 -18.92
CA ALA A 186 -8.32 -22.07 -19.32
C ALA A 186 -7.45 -22.57 -18.16
N LEU A 187 -6.67 -23.62 -18.41
CA LEU A 187 -5.68 -24.10 -17.45
C LEU A 187 -4.57 -23.04 -17.33
N PRO A 188 -4.36 -22.40 -16.16
CA PRO A 188 -3.33 -21.37 -16.02
C PRO A 188 -1.94 -22.04 -15.94
N LEU A 189 -1.40 -22.40 -17.11
CA LEU A 189 -0.12 -23.11 -17.26
C LEU A 189 1.05 -22.39 -16.57
N GLU A 190 0.99 -21.07 -16.47
CA GLU A 190 1.98 -20.24 -15.76
C GLU A 190 2.08 -20.55 -14.26
N ARG A 191 1.03 -21.12 -13.67
CA ARG A 191 1.00 -21.55 -12.27
C ARG A 191 1.50 -22.97 -12.08
N CYS A 192 1.59 -23.76 -13.16
CA CYS A 192 2.17 -25.09 -13.11
C CYS A 192 3.68 -24.95 -12.88
N THR A 193 4.16 -25.37 -11.71
CA THR A 193 5.56 -25.26 -11.29
C THR A 193 6.53 -25.83 -12.31
N VAL A 194 6.20 -26.98 -12.90
CA VAL A 194 6.99 -27.66 -13.95
C VAL A 194 7.10 -26.80 -15.21
N LEU A 195 5.99 -26.23 -15.68
CA LEU A 195 5.97 -25.41 -16.90
C LEU A 195 6.68 -24.08 -16.68
N LYS A 196 6.53 -23.48 -15.50
CA LYS A 196 7.27 -22.27 -15.13
C LYS A 196 8.78 -22.52 -15.09
N ALA A 197 9.22 -23.62 -14.49
CA ALA A 197 10.63 -23.99 -14.46
C ALA A 197 11.16 -24.30 -15.87
N ALA A 198 10.40 -25.03 -16.69
CA ALA A 198 10.74 -25.31 -18.08
C ALA A 198 10.86 -24.00 -18.90
N GLN A 199 9.88 -23.10 -18.78
CA GLN A 199 9.89 -21.80 -19.46
C GLN A 199 11.11 -20.96 -19.05
N GLN A 200 11.45 -20.90 -17.76
CA GLN A 200 12.64 -20.19 -17.28
C GLN A 200 13.93 -20.80 -17.84
N SER A 201 14.03 -22.13 -17.88
CA SER A 201 15.19 -22.83 -18.44
C SER A 201 15.33 -22.59 -19.95
N ILE A 202 14.23 -22.73 -20.71
CA ILE A 202 14.22 -22.49 -22.16
C ILE A 202 14.52 -21.02 -22.47
N ALA A 203 13.90 -20.07 -21.76
CA ALA A 203 14.19 -18.65 -21.93
C ALA A 203 15.66 -18.32 -21.61
N GLY A 204 16.25 -18.98 -20.60
CA GLY A 204 17.67 -18.86 -20.30
C GLY A 204 18.56 -19.37 -21.44
N GLN A 205 18.23 -20.53 -22.01
CA GLN A 205 18.96 -21.07 -23.17
C GLN A 205 18.83 -20.16 -24.40
N ILE A 206 17.62 -19.64 -24.66
CA ILE A 206 17.39 -18.67 -25.75
C ILE A 206 18.23 -17.42 -25.52
N ALA A 207 18.25 -16.86 -24.31
CA ALA A 207 19.05 -15.67 -24.01
C ALA A 207 20.56 -15.90 -24.20
N VAL A 208 21.06 -17.09 -23.88
CA VAL A 208 22.46 -17.49 -24.14
C VAL A 208 22.72 -17.58 -25.64
N LEU A 209 21.81 -18.18 -26.41
CA LEU A 209 21.93 -18.27 -27.87
C LEU A 209 21.82 -16.90 -28.54
N GLU A 210 20.92 -16.04 -28.06
CA GLU A 210 20.80 -14.65 -28.49
C GLU A 210 22.08 -13.86 -28.18
N SER A 211 22.74 -14.14 -27.05
CA SER A 211 24.04 -13.54 -26.73
C SER A 211 25.17 -13.98 -27.66
N TYR A 212 25.15 -15.23 -28.16
CA TYR A 212 26.16 -15.70 -29.13
C TYR A 212 25.83 -15.27 -30.57
N ALA A 213 24.55 -15.16 -30.90
CA ALA A 213 24.08 -14.73 -32.22
C ALA A 213 24.08 -13.20 -32.38
N ALA A 214 24.10 -12.45 -31.28
CA ALA A 214 24.41 -11.04 -31.30
C ALA A 214 25.88 -10.90 -31.71
N ASP A 215 26.10 -10.51 -32.97
CA ASP A 215 27.39 -10.09 -33.52
C ASP A 215 27.79 -8.74 -32.89
N SER A 216 27.78 -8.68 -31.55
CA SER A 216 27.91 -7.48 -30.75
C SER A 216 29.29 -7.43 -30.12
N SER A 217 29.92 -6.25 -30.19
CA SER A 217 31.16 -6.02 -29.46
C SER A 217 30.87 -5.93 -27.95
N PRO A 218 31.79 -6.36 -27.07
CA PRO A 218 31.64 -6.20 -25.61
C PRO A 218 31.31 -4.77 -25.18
N MET A 219 31.78 -3.77 -25.95
CA MET A 219 31.46 -2.36 -25.72
C MET A 219 29.99 -2.04 -26.02
N SER A 220 29.43 -2.64 -27.08
CA SER A 220 28.01 -2.54 -27.43
C SER A 220 27.13 -3.13 -26.32
N ASP A 221 27.53 -4.26 -25.73
CA ASP A 221 26.77 -4.90 -24.66
C ASP A 221 26.77 -4.07 -23.37
N LEU A 222 27.92 -3.45 -23.04
CA LEU A 222 28.03 -2.52 -21.92
C LEU A 222 27.18 -1.26 -22.14
N ALA A 223 27.16 -0.72 -23.36
CA ALA A 223 26.28 0.39 -23.73
C ALA A 223 24.80 -0.01 -23.61
N GLY A 224 24.44 -1.21 -24.05
CA GLY A 224 23.09 -1.78 -23.90
C GLY A 224 22.68 -1.97 -22.44
N LEU A 225 23.60 -2.43 -21.58
CA LEU A 225 23.37 -2.53 -20.13
C LEU A 225 23.17 -1.16 -19.48
N ALA A 226 23.99 -0.17 -19.84
CA ALA A 226 23.84 1.20 -19.38
C ALA A 226 22.48 1.79 -19.79
N ALA A 227 22.05 1.57 -21.03
CA ALA A 227 20.73 1.97 -21.52
C ALA A 227 19.59 1.28 -20.76
N ARG A 228 19.68 -0.03 -20.51
CA ARG A 228 18.69 -0.76 -19.68
C ARG A 228 18.61 -0.20 -18.25
N LYS A 229 19.76 0.16 -17.66
CA LYS A 229 19.80 0.80 -16.33
C LYS A 229 19.12 2.17 -16.32
N ALA A 230 19.35 2.99 -17.36
CA ALA A 230 18.67 4.28 -17.53
C ALA A 230 17.15 4.09 -17.67
N ASN A 231 16.71 3.17 -18.52
CA ASN A 231 15.28 2.86 -18.69
C ASN A 231 14.63 2.38 -17.38
N GLN A 232 15.30 1.50 -16.62
CA GLN A 232 14.80 1.07 -15.32
C GLN A 232 14.68 2.23 -14.32
N GLN A 233 15.60 3.20 -14.35
CA GLN A 233 15.50 4.40 -13.52
C GLN A 233 14.30 5.25 -13.92
N GLN A 234 14.13 5.52 -15.21
CA GLN A 234 13.00 6.30 -15.74
C GLN A 234 11.65 5.64 -15.39
N VAL A 235 11.52 4.32 -15.53
CA VAL A 235 10.30 3.59 -15.15
C VAL A 235 10.01 3.71 -13.64
N ARG A 236 11.05 3.69 -12.78
CA ARG A 236 10.88 3.86 -11.33
C ARG A 236 10.46 5.28 -10.97
N ASP A 237 11.08 6.28 -11.59
CA ASP A 237 10.74 7.69 -11.37
C ASP A 237 9.32 7.99 -11.88
N GLN A 238 8.91 7.44 -13.02
CA GLN A 238 7.54 7.54 -13.53
C GLN A 238 6.53 6.92 -12.57
N ARG A 239 6.78 5.70 -12.07
CA ARG A 239 5.90 5.06 -11.08
C ARG A 239 5.72 5.91 -9.81
N LEU A 240 6.79 6.56 -9.36
CA LEU A 240 6.72 7.45 -8.21
C LEU A 240 5.88 8.70 -8.53
N ALA A 241 6.05 9.27 -9.73
CA ALA A 241 5.24 10.40 -10.19
C ALA A 241 3.75 10.02 -10.30
N ASP A 242 3.44 8.85 -10.86
CA ASP A 242 2.08 8.32 -10.97
C ASP A 242 1.44 8.15 -9.58
N LEU A 243 2.19 7.63 -8.60
CA LEU A 243 1.72 7.51 -7.20
C LEU A 243 1.44 8.86 -6.54
N ARG A 244 2.28 9.87 -6.81
CA ARG A 244 2.04 11.24 -6.32
C ARG A 244 0.78 11.81 -6.96
N GLN A 245 0.62 11.67 -8.27
CA GLN A 245 -0.53 12.16 -9.01
C GLN A 245 -1.84 11.50 -8.56
N LEU A 246 -1.84 10.20 -8.24
CA LEU A 246 -3.01 9.51 -7.68
C LEU A 246 -3.47 10.07 -6.33
N LEU A 247 -2.56 10.70 -5.59
CA LEU A 247 -2.81 11.28 -4.27
C LEU A 247 -2.89 12.81 -4.30
N GLU A 248 -2.63 13.44 -5.45
CA GLU A 248 -2.78 14.89 -5.63
C GLU A 248 -4.26 15.24 -5.83
N GLY A 249 -4.74 16.25 -5.10
CA GLY A 249 -6.13 16.71 -5.22
C GLY A 249 -7.19 15.78 -4.62
N GLY A 250 -6.80 14.88 -3.71
CA GLY A 250 -7.76 13.99 -3.04
C GLY A 250 -8.90 14.78 -2.40
N GLN A 251 -10.13 14.40 -2.71
CA GLN A 251 -11.32 15.03 -2.14
C GLN A 251 -11.62 14.46 -0.76
N ALA A 252 -12.17 15.31 0.11
CA ALA A 252 -12.61 14.90 1.43
C ALA A 252 -13.73 13.84 1.29
N ASP A 253 -13.48 12.66 1.84
CA ASP A 253 -14.45 11.57 1.81
C ASP A 253 -15.44 11.73 2.95
N SER A 254 -16.66 12.16 2.63
CA SER A 254 -17.75 12.31 3.61
C SER A 254 -18.08 11.02 4.38
N LEU A 255 -17.73 9.86 3.81
CA LEU A 255 -18.02 8.55 4.37
C LEU A 255 -16.85 7.96 5.16
N VAL A 256 -15.68 8.60 5.15
CA VAL A 256 -14.52 8.11 5.91
C VAL A 256 -14.03 9.17 6.86
N ARG A 257 -13.96 8.82 8.15
CA ARG A 257 -13.50 9.73 9.20
C ARG A 257 -12.21 9.23 9.83
N ALA A 258 -11.29 10.15 10.06
CA ALA A 258 -10.00 9.88 10.69
C ALA A 258 -9.90 10.60 12.03
N ARG A 259 -9.15 10.01 12.97
CA ARG A 259 -8.82 10.63 14.24
C ARG A 259 -7.49 10.12 14.77
N LEU A 260 -6.61 11.03 15.15
CA LEU A 260 -5.41 10.72 15.91
C LEU A 260 -5.70 10.79 17.41
N LEU A 261 -5.21 9.81 18.15
CA LEU A 261 -5.31 9.67 19.59
C LEU A 261 -3.92 9.55 20.20
N GLY A 262 -3.81 9.95 21.46
CA GLY A 262 -2.59 9.90 22.25
C GLY A 262 -1.90 11.26 22.42
N PRO A 263 -0.72 11.27 23.05
CA PRO A 263 -0.05 10.08 23.58
C PRO A 263 -0.80 9.46 24.78
N GLY A 264 -0.69 8.13 24.96
CA GLY A 264 -1.26 7.43 26.12
C GLY A 264 -1.13 5.91 26.07
N ASN A 265 -1.39 5.25 27.20
CA ASN A 265 -1.54 3.78 27.27
C ASN A 265 -2.90 3.32 26.74
N ASN A 266 -3.11 2.01 26.58
CA ASN A 266 -4.34 1.48 25.97
C ASN A 266 -5.64 1.91 26.68
N THR A 267 -5.63 2.03 28.01
CA THR A 267 -6.78 2.50 28.78
C THR A 267 -7.07 3.98 28.53
N GLN A 268 -6.03 4.81 28.41
CA GLN A 268 -6.15 6.22 28.04
C GLN A 268 -6.62 6.36 26.58
N LEU A 269 -6.03 5.61 25.65
CA LEU A 269 -6.44 5.58 24.24
C LEU A 269 -7.90 5.15 24.08
N ARG A 270 -8.34 4.14 24.84
CA ARG A 270 -9.76 3.73 24.92
C ARG A 270 -10.66 4.89 25.34
N ARG A 271 -10.29 5.62 26.39
CA ARG A 271 -11.07 6.77 26.86
C ARG A 271 -11.13 7.86 25.80
N MET A 272 -9.99 8.22 25.23
CA MET A 272 -9.90 9.23 24.18
C MET A 272 -10.70 8.84 22.92
N LEU A 273 -10.74 7.55 22.57
CA LEU A 273 -11.52 7.04 21.43
C LEU A 273 -13.03 7.26 21.63
N LEU A 274 -13.53 7.05 22.86
CA LEU A 274 -14.94 7.17 23.21
C LEU A 274 -15.35 8.61 23.55
N GLU A 275 -14.41 9.50 23.83
CA GLU A 275 -14.66 10.92 24.09
C GLU A 275 -14.89 11.70 22.78
N GLY A 276 -15.88 12.60 22.76
CA GLY A 276 -16.13 13.55 21.66
C GLY A 276 -17.35 13.22 20.81
N ASP A 277 -17.62 14.06 19.81
CA ASP A 277 -18.78 13.95 18.92
C ASP A 277 -18.51 12.92 17.81
N ALA A 278 -18.89 11.67 18.07
CA ALA A 278 -18.72 10.55 17.15
C ALA A 278 -19.93 10.37 16.21
N PRO A 279 -19.75 9.76 15.02
CA PRO A 279 -20.87 9.42 14.15
C PRO A 279 -21.90 8.55 14.88
N GLY A 280 -23.18 8.88 14.72
CA GLY A 280 -24.26 8.24 15.46
C GLY A 280 -24.78 6.95 14.82
N HIS A 281 -25.93 6.50 15.30
CA HIS A 281 -26.59 5.27 14.83
C HIS A 281 -27.16 5.39 13.41
N GLU A 282 -27.17 6.57 12.80
CA GLU A 282 -27.55 6.76 11.41
C GLU A 282 -26.64 5.97 10.45
N TRP A 283 -25.39 5.73 10.84
CA TRP A 283 -24.44 4.91 10.08
C TRP A 283 -24.53 3.44 10.48
N VAL A 284 -25.55 2.74 9.97
CA VAL A 284 -25.86 1.35 10.31
C VAL A 284 -24.86 0.32 9.76
N MET A 285 -24.05 0.71 8.77
CA MET A 285 -23.09 -0.16 8.10
C MET A 285 -21.69 0.44 8.18
N SER A 286 -20.95 0.09 9.23
CA SER A 286 -19.64 0.67 9.50
C SER A 286 -18.54 -0.39 9.68
N ALA A 287 -17.34 -0.07 9.24
CA ALA A 287 -16.11 -0.82 9.53
C ALA A 287 -15.03 0.16 10.02
N GLY A 288 -14.04 -0.33 10.76
CA GLY A 288 -13.00 0.54 11.31
C GLY A 288 -11.66 -0.15 11.44
N VAL A 289 -10.61 0.66 11.42
CA VAL A 289 -9.24 0.23 11.67
C VAL A 289 -8.59 1.18 12.66
N ILE A 290 -7.81 0.61 13.58
CA ILE A 290 -6.92 1.35 14.46
C ILE A 290 -5.50 0.88 14.22
N LEU A 291 -4.61 1.83 13.94
CA LEU A 291 -3.17 1.63 13.90
C LEU A 291 -2.57 2.20 15.18
N VAL A 292 -1.93 1.37 15.99
CA VAL A 292 -1.29 1.78 17.25
C VAL A 292 0.23 1.67 17.10
N GLY A 293 0.94 2.73 17.47
CA GLY A 293 2.39 2.77 17.39
C GLY A 293 2.96 4.09 17.87
N SER A 294 4.23 4.33 17.60
CA SER A 294 4.85 5.62 17.89
C SER A 294 4.28 6.72 16.98
N ALA A 295 4.43 7.98 17.38
CA ALA A 295 4.10 9.12 16.52
C ALA A 295 4.88 9.10 15.19
N LYS A 296 6.12 8.60 15.18
CA LYS A 296 6.96 8.52 13.98
C LYS A 296 6.48 7.40 13.05
N GLY A 297 6.25 6.19 13.56
CA GLY A 297 5.75 5.07 12.74
C GLY A 297 4.36 5.33 12.14
N LEU A 298 3.55 6.16 12.79
CA LEU A 298 2.24 6.56 12.26
C LEU A 298 2.28 7.78 11.34
N SER A 299 3.39 8.52 11.26
CA SER A 299 3.47 9.81 10.55
C SER A 299 3.09 9.71 9.07
N PHE A 300 3.59 8.69 8.38
CA PHE A 300 3.30 8.45 6.97
C PHE A 300 1.80 8.25 6.73
N VAL A 301 1.16 7.37 7.50
CA VAL A 301 -0.27 7.07 7.34
C VAL A 301 -1.13 8.24 7.81
N ARG A 302 -0.73 8.93 8.89
CA ARG A 302 -1.39 10.13 9.41
C ARG A 302 -1.46 11.22 8.34
N GLU A 303 -0.33 11.56 7.75
CA GLU A 303 -0.29 12.58 6.70
C GLU A 303 -1.07 12.13 5.47
N MET A 304 -0.98 10.84 5.10
CA MET A 304 -1.69 10.27 3.96
C MET A 304 -3.21 10.42 4.09
N VAL A 305 -3.77 10.28 5.29
CA VAL A 305 -5.22 10.43 5.53
C VAL A 305 -5.68 11.88 5.76
N GLY A 306 -4.76 12.84 5.71
CA GLY A 306 -5.07 14.27 5.84
C GLY A 306 -4.89 14.84 7.25
N LEU A 307 -4.28 14.10 8.17
CA LEU A 307 -3.99 14.52 9.55
C LEU A 307 -2.55 15.01 9.76
#